data_AF-A0A671X7I6-F1
#
_entry.id   AF-A0A671X7I6-F1
#
_cell.length_a   1.000
_cell.length_b   1.000
_cell.length_c   1.000
_cell.angle_alpha   90.00
_cell.angle_beta   90.00
_cell.angle_gamma   90.00
#
_symmetry.space_group_name_H-M   'P 1'
#
loop_
_entity.id
_entity.type
_entity.pdbx_description
1 polymer ?
#
loop_
_entity_poly.entity_id
_entity_poly.type
_entity_poly.pdbx_seq_one_letter_code
_entity_poly.pdbx_strand_id
1 'polypeptide(L)'
;IQMSVKERDFEQFQQALKIYTDYVSFFLPRRFCCVSIQNLPDRSCFIMYEFWQDRLSWMSYLQSPISKTFQRCIIDSLEDPEMVSTMLLPDSFWEINLSETVKSWCFTGNL
;
A
#
# COMPACT_ATOMS: atom_id res chain seq x y z
N ILE A 1 -5.57 2.45 -3.00
CA ILE A 1 -5.95 1.14 -3.56
C ILE A 1 -6.87 0.47 -2.55
N GLN A 2 -8.10 0.14 -2.94
CA GLN A 2 -9.05 -0.54 -2.08
C GLN A 2 -9.15 -2.02 -2.48
N MET A 3 -9.13 -2.89 -1.48
CA MET A 3 -8.99 -4.34 -1.62
C MET A 3 -10.02 -5.05 -0.74
N SER A 4 -11.12 -5.51 -1.34
CA SER A 4 -12.14 -6.35 -0.68
C SER A 4 -11.71 -7.81 -0.78
N VAL A 5 -11.39 -8.44 0.35
CA VAL A 5 -10.80 -9.78 0.47
C VAL A 5 -11.89 -10.79 0.80
N LYS A 6 -11.85 -11.97 0.16
CA LYS A 6 -12.72 -13.09 0.52
C LYS A 6 -12.48 -13.45 1.99
N GLU A 7 -13.55 -13.65 2.77
CA GLU A 7 -13.44 -13.96 4.21
C GLU A 7 -12.50 -15.13 4.50
N ARG A 8 -12.56 -16.19 3.69
CA ARG A 8 -11.71 -17.39 3.83
C ARG A 8 -10.21 -17.13 3.60
N ASP A 9 -9.87 -16.07 2.87
CA ASP A 9 -8.51 -15.73 2.45
C ASP A 9 -7.95 -14.55 3.29
N PHE A 10 -8.74 -14.02 4.24
CA PHE A 10 -8.44 -12.80 5.00
C PHE A 10 -7.13 -12.85 5.78
N GLU A 11 -6.91 -13.89 6.60
CA GLU A 11 -5.70 -14.01 7.42
C GLU A 11 -4.44 -14.13 6.56
N GLN A 12 -4.50 -14.93 5.49
CA GLN A 12 -3.40 -15.10 4.56
C GLN A 12 -3.06 -13.79 3.84
N PHE A 13 -4.10 -13.06 3.41
CA PHE A 13 -3.93 -11.76 2.76
C PHE A 13 -3.34 -10.72 3.72
N GLN A 14 -3.82 -10.66 4.97
CA GLN A 14 -3.29 -9.77 6.00
C GLN A 14 -1.80 -10.01 6.23
N GLN A 15 -1.37 -11.27 6.27
CA GLN A 15 0.04 -11.63 6.41
C GLN A 15 0.86 -11.21 5.17
N ALA A 16 0.35 -11.45 3.96
CA ALA A 16 1.01 -11.03 2.72
C ALA A 16 1.14 -9.50 2.64
N LEU A 17 0.10 -8.78 3.02
CA LEU A 17 0.06 -7.31 3.07
C LEU A 17 1.08 -6.75 4.08
N LYS A 18 1.20 -7.41 5.24
CA LYS A 18 2.22 -7.07 6.23
C LYS A 18 3.63 -7.27 5.67
N ILE A 19 3.91 -8.43 5.08
CA ILE A 19 5.23 -8.72 4.47
C ILE A 19 5.58 -7.69 3.39
N TYR A 20 4.62 -7.34 2.53
CA TYR A 20 4.79 -6.32 1.50
C TYR A 20 5.14 -4.95 2.11
N THR A 21 4.37 -4.52 3.11
CA THR A 21 4.55 -3.21 3.76
C THR A 21 5.87 -3.13 4.53
N ASP A 22 6.25 -4.21 5.22
CA ASP A 22 7.53 -4.32 5.93
C ASP A 22 8.69 -4.26 4.93
N TYR A 23 8.58 -4.96 3.79
CA TYR A 23 9.60 -4.92 2.74
C TYR A 23 9.76 -3.49 2.19
N VAL A 24 8.66 -2.83 1.84
CA VAL A 24 8.70 -1.45 1.33
C VAL A 24 9.30 -0.51 2.37
N SER A 25 8.91 -0.63 3.63
CA SER A 25 9.39 0.24 4.70
C SER A 25 10.87 0.04 5.05
N PHE A 26 11.39 -1.19 4.89
CA PHE A 26 12.77 -1.53 5.22
C PHE A 26 13.74 -1.30 4.05
N PHE A 27 13.35 -1.70 2.83
CA PHE A 27 14.26 -1.74 1.69
C PHE A 27 14.14 -0.51 0.77
N LEU A 28 12.99 0.17 0.72
CA LEU A 28 12.86 1.41 -0.04
C LEU A 28 13.15 2.61 0.88
N PRO A 29 14.10 3.48 0.53
CA PRO A 29 14.26 4.73 1.24
C PRO A 29 12.92 5.48 1.20
N ARG A 30 12.53 6.09 2.32
CA ARG A 30 11.31 6.90 2.44
C ARG A 30 11.20 8.02 1.39
N ARG A 31 12.33 8.39 0.78
CA ARG A 31 12.41 9.35 -0.32
C ARG A 31 11.90 8.82 -1.67
N PHE A 32 11.79 7.50 -1.84
CA PHE A 32 11.31 6.87 -3.08
C PHE A 32 9.86 6.42 -2.96
N CYS A 33 9.49 5.82 -1.82
CA CYS A 33 8.14 5.35 -1.57
C CYS A 33 7.77 5.41 -0.08
N CYS A 34 6.53 5.75 0.20
CA CYS A 34 5.91 5.60 1.52
C CYS A 34 4.58 4.85 1.37
N VAL A 35 4.36 3.84 2.21
CA VAL A 35 3.13 3.02 2.20
C VAL A 35 2.41 3.16 3.55
N SER A 36 1.09 3.23 3.50
CA SER A 36 0.19 3.22 4.65
C SER A 36 -0.98 2.30 4.38
N ILE A 37 -1.39 1.54 5.40
CA ILE A 37 -2.52 0.61 5.34
C ILE A 37 -3.59 1.05 6.34
N GLN A 38 -4.83 1.05 5.89
CA GLN A 38 -6.03 1.23 6.69
C GLN A 38 -6.89 -0.03 6.58
N ASN A 39 -7.17 -0.66 7.72
CA ASN A 39 -8.13 -1.76 7.82
C ASN A 39 -9.53 -1.19 8.09
N LEU A 40 -10.57 -1.73 7.45
CA LEU A 40 -11.96 -1.38 7.69
C LEU A 40 -12.64 -2.50 8.49
N PRO A 41 -12.61 -2.50 9.83
CA PRO A 41 -12.93 -3.67 10.65
C PRO A 41 -14.34 -4.25 10.44
N ASP A 42 -15.29 -3.44 9.96
CA ASP A 42 -16.66 -3.88 9.67
C ASP A 42 -16.79 -4.64 8.34
N ARG A 43 -15.70 -4.76 7.57
CA ARG A 43 -15.63 -5.39 6.25
C ARG A 43 -14.30 -6.13 6.12
N SER A 44 -14.24 -7.23 5.38
CA SER A 44 -12.95 -7.84 5.00
C SER A 44 -12.23 -6.98 3.95
N CYS A 45 -11.94 -5.72 4.26
CA CYS A 45 -11.52 -4.71 3.30
C CYS A 45 -10.35 -3.88 3.82
N PHE A 46 -9.34 -3.69 2.96
CA PHE A 46 -8.17 -2.87 3.22
C PHE A 46 -8.11 -1.69 2.25
N ILE A 47 -7.59 -0.57 2.71
CA ILE A 47 -7.20 0.56 1.87
C ILE A 47 -5.69 0.77 2.03
N MET A 48 -4.97 0.63 0.92
CA MET A 48 -3.53 0.89 0.82
C MET A 48 -3.28 2.23 0.13
N TYR A 49 -2.47 3.07 0.74
CA TYR A 49 -1.97 4.31 0.19
C TYR A 49 -0.49 4.16 -0.14
N GLU A 50 -0.11 4.46 -1.38
CA GLU A 50 1.28 4.47 -1.83
C GLU A 50 1.63 5.86 -2.34
N PHE A 51 2.71 6.41 -1.81
CA PHE A 51 3.23 7.72 -2.19
C PHE A 51 4.58 7.52 -2.84
N TRP A 52 4.63 7.75 -4.15
CA TRP A 52 5.83 7.58 -4.96
C TRP A 52 6.47 8.93 -5.27
N GLN A 53 7.80 8.98 -5.22
CA GLN A 53 8.56 10.19 -5.57
C GLN A 53 8.22 10.69 -6.98
N ASP A 54 8.17 9.76 -7.93
CA ASP A 54 7.89 10.05 -9.32
C ASP A 54 7.34 8.80 -10.04
N ARG A 55 6.79 9.02 -11.23
CA ARG A 55 6.17 7.97 -12.03
C ARG A 55 7.17 6.90 -12.50
N LEU A 56 8.43 7.26 -12.77
CA LEU A 56 9.43 6.29 -13.24
C LEU A 56 9.83 5.34 -12.11
N SER A 57 10.02 5.86 -10.90
CA SER A 57 10.26 5.08 -9.69
C SER A 57 9.14 4.07 -9.44
N TRP A 58 7.87 4.52 -9.52
CA TRP A 58 6.71 3.64 -9.41
C TRP A 58 6.68 2.56 -10.49
N MET A 59 6.80 2.94 -11.77
CA MET A 59 6.74 2.00 -12.89
C MET A 59 7.86 0.96 -12.85
N SER A 60 9.06 1.37 -12.42
CA SER A 60 10.19 0.46 -12.22
C SER A 60 9.90 -0.52 -11.07
N TYR A 61 9.33 -0.03 -9.97
CA TYR A 61 8.98 -0.88 -8.83
C TYR A 61 7.92 -1.93 -9.17
N LEU A 62 6.92 -1.59 -10.00
CA LEU A 62 5.91 -2.55 -10.47
C LEU A 62 6.52 -3.77 -11.20
N GLN A 63 7.72 -3.64 -11.74
CA GLN A 63 8.42 -4.75 -12.39
C GLN A 63 9.17 -5.67 -11.40
N SER A 64 9.31 -5.26 -10.14
CA SER A 64 10.05 -6.00 -9.12
C SER A 64 9.37 -7.32 -8.75
N PRO A 65 10.15 -8.34 -8.32
CA PRO A 65 9.59 -9.61 -7.87
C PRO A 65 8.61 -9.48 -6.70
N ILE A 66 8.89 -8.57 -5.76
CA ILE A 66 8.03 -8.34 -4.58
C ILE A 66 6.68 -7.76 -5.00
N SER A 67 6.66 -6.77 -5.90
CA SER A 67 5.43 -6.16 -6.39
C SER A 67 4.59 -7.18 -7.16
N LYS A 68 5.21 -7.97 -8.05
CA LYS A 68 4.51 -9.02 -8.81
C LYS A 68 3.96 -10.13 -7.91
N THR A 69 4.71 -10.54 -6.88
CA THR A 69 4.25 -11.52 -5.90
C THR A 69 3.03 -11.00 -5.14
N PHE A 70 3.07 -9.75 -4.71
CA PHE A 70 1.96 -9.13 -3.99
C PHE A 70 0.73 -8.91 -4.89
N GLN A 71 0.92 -8.43 -6.12
CA GLN A 71 -0.15 -8.33 -7.13
C GLN A 71 -0.82 -9.68 -7.39
N ARG A 72 -0.05 -10.77 -7.41
CA ARG A 72 -0.62 -12.11 -7.57
C ARG A 72 -1.50 -12.48 -6.38
N CYS A 73 -1.04 -12.20 -5.16
CA CYS A 73 -1.84 -12.38 -3.95
C CYS A 73 -3.15 -11.59 -4.00
N ILE A 74 -3.13 -10.34 -4.47
CA ILE A 74 -4.33 -9.53 -4.67
C ILE A 74 -5.31 -10.26 -5.61
N ILE A 75 -4.86 -10.64 -6.80
CA ILE A 75 -5.71 -11.32 -7.80
C ILE A 75 -6.36 -12.59 -7.24
N ASP A 76 -5.62 -13.39 -6.49
CA ASP A 76 -6.10 -14.67 -5.99
C ASP A 76 -7.05 -14.50 -4.77
N SER A 77 -6.81 -13.49 -3.92
CA SER A 77 -7.51 -13.32 -2.62
C SER A 77 -8.73 -12.37 -2.65
N LEU A 78 -8.84 -11.45 -3.62
CA LEU A 78 -9.93 -10.48 -3.61
C LEU A 78 -11.28 -11.09 -4.04
N GLU A 79 -12.36 -10.61 -3.42
CA GLU A 79 -13.75 -10.90 -3.77
C GLU A 79 -14.17 -10.13 -5.03
N ASP A 80 -13.79 -8.85 -5.08
CA ASP A 80 -13.98 -7.95 -6.22
C ASP A 80 -12.63 -7.44 -6.76
N PRO A 81 -12.54 -7.00 -8.02
CA PRO A 81 -11.34 -6.35 -8.53
C PRO A 81 -10.88 -5.19 -7.65
N GLU A 82 -9.56 -5.03 -7.49
CA GLU A 82 -9.02 -3.90 -6.74
C GLU A 82 -9.44 -2.56 -7.37
N MET A 83 -9.81 -1.60 -6.50
CA MET A 83 -10.11 -0.24 -6.96
C MET A 83 -8.87 0.63 -6.77
N VAL A 84 -8.26 1.03 -7.88
CA VAL A 84 -7.07 1.87 -7.92
C VAL A 84 -7.46 3.30 -8.29
N SER A 85 -7.02 4.27 -7.48
CA SER A 85 -7.12 5.69 -7.78
C SER A 85 -5.73 6.31 -7.69
N THR A 86 -5.37 7.13 -8.67
CA THR A 86 -4.06 7.79 -8.77
C THR A 86 -4.28 9.29 -8.75
N MET A 87 -3.50 9.99 -7.91
CA MET A 87 -3.51 11.44 -7.81
C MET A 87 -2.08 11.96 -7.88
N LEU A 88 -1.88 13.07 -8.61
CA LEU A 88 -0.62 13.80 -8.59
C LEU A 88 -0.64 14.79 -7.43
N LEU A 89 0.36 14.71 -6.56
CA LEU A 89 0.53 15.66 -5.47
C LEU A 89 1.48 16.79 -5.91
N PRO A 90 1.18 18.06 -5.60
CA PRO A 90 2.11 19.16 -5.83
C PRO A 90 3.43 18.96 -5.07
N ASP A 91 4.56 19.38 -5.64
CA ASP A 91 5.91 19.21 -5.06
C ASP A 91 6.04 19.73 -3.62
N SER A 92 5.26 20.76 -3.27
CA SER A 92 5.22 21.32 -1.92
C SER A 92 4.76 20.31 -0.86
N PHE A 93 4.00 19.28 -1.22
CA PHE A 93 3.57 18.23 -0.29
C PHE A 93 4.72 17.30 0.14
N TRP A 94 5.83 17.28 -0.60
CA TRP A 94 7.02 16.51 -0.24
C TRP A 94 7.94 17.28 0.74
N GLU A 95 8.01 18.60 0.56
CA GLU A 95 8.78 19.54 1.38
C GLU A 95 8.11 19.84 2.74
N ILE A 96 6.78 19.83 2.77
CA ILE A 96 6.05 19.69 4.02
C ILE A 96 6.40 18.29 4.50
N ASN A 97 7.42 18.19 5.37
CA ASN A 97 7.68 17.08 6.30
C ASN A 97 6.39 16.28 6.37
N LEU A 98 6.28 15.10 5.71
CA LEU A 98 5.04 14.31 5.65
C LEU A 98 4.37 14.46 7.02
N SER A 99 3.35 15.32 7.09
CA SER A 99 3.08 16.05 8.33
C SER A 99 2.76 15.03 9.41
N GLU A 100 2.79 15.41 10.68
CA GLU A 100 2.28 14.53 11.73
C GLU A 100 0.93 13.88 11.36
N THR A 101 0.16 14.48 10.45
CA THR A 101 -0.99 13.90 9.74
C THR A 101 -0.65 12.70 8.84
N VAL A 102 0.23 12.79 7.84
CA VAL A 102 0.57 11.60 7.02
C VAL A 102 1.37 10.57 7.82
N LYS A 103 2.22 11.00 8.75
CA LYS A 103 2.87 10.09 9.71
C LYS A 103 1.85 9.41 10.61
N SER A 104 0.83 10.12 11.10
CA SER A 104 -0.31 9.52 11.81
C SER A 104 -0.90 8.41 10.95
N TRP A 105 -1.18 8.64 9.67
CA TRP A 105 -1.81 7.64 8.81
C TRP A 105 -0.86 6.48 8.45
N CYS A 106 0.43 6.73 8.27
CA CYS A 106 1.45 5.70 8.03
C CYS A 106 1.78 4.85 9.26
N PHE A 107 1.52 5.35 10.49
CA PHE A 107 1.83 4.64 11.74
C PHE A 107 0.60 4.18 12.54
N THR A 108 -0.63 4.60 12.19
CA THR A 108 -1.87 4.17 12.89
C THR A 108 -2.61 3.03 12.19
N GLY A 109 -1.96 2.27 11.32
CA GLY A 109 -2.51 1.02 10.81
C GLY A 109 -2.13 -0.12 11.74
N ASN A 110 -2.91 -0.37 12.79
CA ASN A 110 -2.89 -1.68 13.44
C ASN A 110 -3.40 -2.69 12.40
N LEU A 111 -2.46 -3.29 11.68
CA LEU A 111 -2.65 -4.53 10.94
C LEU A 111 -2.66 -5.70 11.92
#